data_AF-A0A7J3TX85-F1
#
_entry.id   AF-A0A7J3TX85-F1
#
_cell.length_a   1.000
_cell.length_b   1.000
_cell.length_c   1.000
_cell.angle_alpha   90.00
_cell.angle_beta   90.00
_cell.angle_gamma   90.00
#
_symmetry.space_group_name_H-M   'P 1'
#
loop_
_entity.id
_entity.type
_entity.pdbx_description
1 polymer ?
#
loop_
_entity_poly.entity_id
_entity_poly.type
_entity_poly.pdbx_seq_one_letter_code
_entity_poly.pdbx_strand_id
1 'polypeptide(L)'
;MPDKVTISLIKADLGSLAGHHIVHPAQIELAKKKLQEAKEKGLLIDYYVFNAGDDLELLMTHREGEGSPKIHGLAWDTFKEVTEKVSKPLKLYAAGQDLLVEAFSGNVKGMGPGVAEMEIEERRSEPIIVFAADKTEPGAWNLILYKIFADPWN
;
A
#
# COMPACT_ATOMS: atom_id res chain seq x y z
N MET A 1 -16.55 -18.58 -16.31
CA MET A 1 -16.89 -17.91 -15.04
C MET A 1 -16.23 -16.55 -15.10
N PRO A 2 -16.85 -15.49 -14.61
CA PRO A 2 -16.20 -14.20 -14.65
C PRO A 2 -15.00 -14.20 -13.68
N ASP A 3 -13.87 -13.69 -14.17
CA ASP A 3 -12.56 -13.83 -13.55
C ASP A 3 -12.39 -12.77 -12.45
N LYS A 4 -12.71 -13.12 -11.20
CA LYS A 4 -12.56 -12.22 -10.04
C LYS A 4 -11.15 -11.65 -9.92
N VAL A 5 -11.06 -10.36 -9.63
CA VAL A 5 -9.82 -9.63 -9.38
C VAL A 5 -9.89 -8.93 -8.03
N THR A 6 -8.79 -8.94 -7.30
CA THR A 6 -8.65 -8.20 -6.05
C THR A 6 -7.72 -7.02 -6.29
N ILE A 7 -8.14 -5.86 -5.82
CA ILE A 7 -7.34 -4.63 -5.78
C ILE A 7 -6.98 -4.38 -4.33
N SER A 8 -5.68 -4.33 -4.04
CA SER A 8 -5.15 -4.14 -2.68
C SER A 8 -4.21 -2.94 -2.67
N LEU A 9 -4.55 -1.93 -1.87
CA LEU A 9 -3.65 -0.84 -1.51
C LEU A 9 -3.14 -1.08 -0.08
N ILE A 10 -1.84 -1.30 0.05
CA ILE A 10 -1.18 -1.48 1.35
C ILE A 10 -0.10 -0.41 1.49
N LYS A 11 -0.10 0.30 2.62
CA LYS A 11 0.74 1.49 2.84
C LYS A 11 1.45 1.49 4.19
N ALA A 12 2.61 2.14 4.25
CA ALA A 12 3.35 2.33 5.50
C ALA A 12 4.36 3.50 5.40
N ASP A 13 4.58 4.20 6.52
CA ASP A 13 5.73 5.10 6.72
C ASP A 13 6.97 4.27 7.14
N LEU A 14 7.98 4.31 6.28
CA LEU A 14 9.25 3.57 6.45
C LEU A 14 10.44 4.50 6.69
N GLY A 15 10.16 5.77 6.98
CA GLY A 15 11.10 6.85 7.17
C GLY A 15 11.23 7.76 5.96
N SER A 16 11.57 9.02 6.22
CA SER A 16 11.42 10.11 5.26
C SER A 16 12.60 11.09 5.23
N LEU A 17 12.71 11.82 4.13
CA LEU A 17 13.75 12.81 3.91
C LEU A 17 13.41 14.13 4.63
N ALA A 18 14.33 14.59 5.49
CA ALA A 18 14.24 15.87 6.21
C ALA A 18 13.06 15.98 7.21
N GLY A 19 12.75 14.89 7.90
CA GLY A 19 11.58 14.79 8.78
C GLY A 19 10.38 14.19 8.05
N HIS A 20 9.20 14.30 8.65
CA HIS A 20 7.91 13.84 8.12
C HIS A 20 7.43 14.63 6.89
N HIS A 21 8.21 14.57 5.81
CA HIS A 21 8.04 15.40 4.63
C HIS A 21 7.79 14.57 3.38
N ILE A 22 8.74 13.72 2.97
CA ILE A 22 8.60 12.95 1.73
C ILE A 22 9.36 11.62 1.76
N VAL A 23 8.76 10.60 1.15
CA VAL A 23 9.42 9.33 0.82
C VAL A 23 10.64 9.58 -0.07
N HIS A 24 11.77 8.93 0.25
CA HIS A 24 12.97 9.04 -0.57
C HIS A 24 12.82 8.19 -1.86
N PRO A 25 13.18 8.68 -3.07
CA PRO A 25 12.97 7.96 -4.33
C PRO A 25 13.54 6.53 -4.38
N ALA A 26 14.68 6.30 -3.73
CA ALA A 26 15.27 4.96 -3.64
C ALA A 26 14.37 3.92 -2.93
N GLN A 27 13.47 4.35 -2.04
CA GLN A 27 12.48 3.46 -1.41
C GLN A 27 11.45 2.98 -2.45
N ILE A 28 10.93 3.90 -3.26
CA ILE A 28 10.00 3.62 -4.36
C ILE A 28 10.64 2.66 -5.36
N GLU A 29 11.89 2.90 -5.77
CA GLU A 29 12.58 2.05 -6.73
C GLU A 29 12.82 0.63 -6.20
N LEU A 30 13.19 0.48 -4.93
CA LEU A 30 13.34 -0.84 -4.33
C LEU A 30 12.00 -1.56 -4.19
N ALA A 31 10.93 -0.86 -3.78
CA ALA A 31 9.60 -1.44 -3.71
C ALA A 31 9.09 -1.89 -5.10
N LYS A 32 9.28 -1.06 -6.14
CA LYS A 32 8.95 -1.44 -7.53
C LYS A 32 9.68 -2.71 -7.95
N LYS A 33 10.98 -2.83 -7.64
CA LYS A 33 11.75 -4.04 -7.95
C LYS A 33 11.14 -5.27 -7.28
N LYS A 34 10.73 -5.17 -6.01
CA LYS A 34 10.10 -6.27 -5.28
C LYS A 34 8.75 -6.69 -5.86
N LEU A 35 7.90 -5.74 -6.21
CA LEU A 35 6.61 -6.05 -6.81
C LEU A 35 6.77 -6.58 -8.24
N GLN A 36 7.78 -6.13 -8.99
CA GLN A 36 8.14 -6.71 -10.29
C GLN A 36 8.53 -8.19 -10.17
N GLU A 37 9.37 -8.54 -9.20
CA GLU A 37 9.74 -9.94 -8.93
C GLU A 37 8.50 -10.79 -8.56
N ALA A 38 7.54 -10.23 -7.82
CA ALA A 38 6.29 -10.92 -7.48
C ALA A 38 5.35 -11.08 -8.69
N LYS A 39 5.30 -10.09 -9.59
CA LYS A 39 4.59 -10.16 -10.87
C LYS A 39 5.19 -11.23 -11.79
N GLU A 40 6.51 -11.29 -11.91
CA GLU A 40 7.21 -12.31 -12.71
C GLU A 40 7.00 -13.73 -12.18
N LYS A 41 6.84 -13.88 -10.86
CA LYS A 41 6.49 -15.16 -10.21
C LYS A 41 5.00 -15.51 -10.31
N GLY A 42 4.18 -14.65 -10.91
CA GLY A 42 2.74 -14.85 -11.08
C GLY A 42 1.90 -14.66 -9.82
N LEU A 43 2.46 -14.09 -8.74
CA LEU A 43 1.69 -13.77 -7.53
C LEU A 43 0.82 -12.53 -7.75
N LEU A 44 1.34 -11.54 -8.48
CA LEU A 44 0.61 -10.34 -8.88
C LEU A 44 0.25 -10.39 -10.36
N ILE A 45 -0.89 -9.80 -10.71
CA ILE A 45 -1.25 -9.47 -12.10
C ILE A 45 -0.47 -8.21 -12.50
N ASP A 46 -0.61 -7.14 -11.71
CA ASP A 46 0.07 -5.87 -11.92
C ASP A 46 0.23 -5.08 -10.62
N TYR A 47 1.01 -4.00 -10.66
CA TYR A 47 1.25 -3.13 -9.52
C TYR A 47 1.56 -1.67 -9.91
N TYR A 48 1.43 -0.77 -8.93
CA TYR A 48 1.90 0.61 -9.00
C TYR A 48 2.43 1.04 -7.63
N VAL A 49 3.53 1.80 -7.62
CA VAL A 49 4.17 2.28 -6.37
C VAL A 49 4.27 3.80 -6.42
N PHE A 50 3.76 4.44 -5.39
CA PHE A 50 3.76 5.90 -5.24
C PHE A 50 3.82 6.29 -3.75
N ASN A 51 3.65 7.58 -3.44
CA ASN A 51 3.60 8.06 -2.07
C ASN A 51 2.60 9.22 -1.92
N ALA A 52 2.10 9.39 -0.71
CA ALA A 52 1.51 10.64 -0.24
C ALA A 52 2.35 11.10 0.95
N GLY A 53 3.06 12.23 0.82
CA GLY A 53 3.99 12.67 1.87
C GLY A 53 5.05 11.61 2.19
N ASP A 54 5.17 11.22 3.46
CA ASP A 54 6.11 10.20 3.96
C ASP A 54 5.58 8.76 3.92
N ASP A 55 4.36 8.54 3.44
CA ASP A 55 3.78 7.22 3.30
C ASP A 55 4.09 6.57 1.96
N LEU A 56 4.68 5.38 1.97
CA LEU A 56 4.90 4.57 0.78
C LEU A 56 3.66 3.71 0.47
N GLU A 57 3.16 3.80 -0.75
CA GLU A 57 1.91 3.18 -1.21
C GLU A 57 2.21 2.03 -2.19
N LEU A 58 1.72 0.81 -1.88
CA LEU A 58 1.81 -0.36 -2.75
C LEU A 58 0.42 -0.72 -3.27
N LEU A 59 0.11 -0.30 -4.49
CA LEU A 59 -1.11 -0.70 -5.20
C LEU A 59 -0.83 -2.00 -5.97
N MET A 60 -1.62 -3.04 -5.71
CA MET A 60 -1.44 -4.37 -6.27
C MET A 60 -2.76 -4.92 -6.79
N THR A 61 -2.71 -5.64 -7.91
CA THR A 61 -3.83 -6.43 -8.43
C THR A 61 -3.46 -7.91 -8.46
N HIS A 62 -4.36 -8.78 -8.02
CA HIS A 62 -4.11 -10.22 -7.88
C HIS A 62 -5.41 -11.04 -7.87
N ARG A 63 -5.29 -12.38 -7.76
CA ARG A 63 -6.43 -13.31 -7.65
C ARG A 63 -6.50 -14.08 -6.33
N GLU A 64 -5.77 -13.60 -5.32
CA GLU A 64 -5.67 -14.26 -4.01
C GLU A 64 -6.79 -13.89 -3.00
N GLY A 65 -7.72 -13.00 -3.35
CA GLY A 65 -8.78 -12.54 -2.45
C GLY A 65 -8.33 -11.53 -1.39
N GLU A 66 -9.30 -10.92 -0.70
CA GLU A 66 -9.05 -10.01 0.44
C GLU A 66 -8.43 -10.75 1.63
N GLY A 67 -7.57 -10.07 2.38
CA GLY A 67 -6.90 -10.60 3.56
C GLY A 67 -5.87 -11.69 3.28
N SER A 68 -5.43 -11.86 2.02
CA SER A 68 -4.52 -12.94 1.63
C SER A 68 -3.17 -12.84 2.33
N PRO A 69 -2.76 -13.85 3.13
CA PRO A 69 -1.47 -13.83 3.80
C PRO A 69 -0.27 -13.72 2.87
N LYS A 70 -0.40 -14.17 1.61
CA LYS A 70 0.67 -14.06 0.61
C LYS A 70 0.88 -12.61 0.18
N ILE A 71 -0.20 -11.87 -0.05
CA ILE A 71 -0.16 -10.47 -0.49
C ILE A 71 0.28 -9.56 0.65
N HIS A 72 -0.29 -9.78 1.84
CA HIS A 72 0.12 -9.06 3.04
C HIS A 72 1.58 -9.37 3.42
N GLY A 73 2.02 -10.62 3.26
CA GLY A 73 3.41 -11.03 3.46
C GLY A 73 4.36 -10.35 2.45
N LEU A 74 3.99 -10.30 1.17
CA LEU A 74 4.73 -9.58 0.15
C LEU A 74 4.91 -8.09 0.50
N ALA A 75 3.84 -7.41 0.91
CA ALA A 75 3.91 -6.01 1.31
C ALA A 75 4.82 -5.82 2.54
N TRP A 76 4.64 -6.66 3.57
CA TRP A 76 5.44 -6.63 4.79
C TRP A 76 6.94 -6.84 4.51
N ASP A 77 7.28 -7.86 3.73
CA ASP A 77 8.67 -8.16 3.38
C ASP A 77 9.28 -7.03 2.54
N THR A 78 8.49 -6.44 1.63
CA THR A 78 8.90 -5.26 0.85
C THR A 78 9.21 -4.09 1.77
N PHE A 79 8.35 -3.79 2.74
CA PHE A 79 8.54 -2.71 3.71
C PHE A 79 9.77 -2.91 4.60
N LYS A 80 9.98 -4.14 5.08
CA LYS A 80 11.18 -4.50 5.85
C LYS A 80 12.44 -4.32 5.00
N GLU A 81 12.45 -4.79 3.75
CA GLU A 81 13.61 -4.63 2.90
C GLU A 81 13.90 -3.17 2.54
N VAL A 82 12.88 -2.36 2.29
CA VAL A 82 13.03 -0.91 2.12
C VAL A 82 13.63 -0.26 3.36
N THR A 83 13.12 -0.61 4.54
CA THR A 83 13.64 -0.09 5.82
C THR A 83 15.11 -0.45 6.02
N GLU A 84 15.49 -1.72 5.84
CA GLU A 84 16.85 -2.20 6.09
C GLU A 84 17.87 -1.76 5.03
N LYS A 85 17.46 -1.70 3.75
CA LYS A 85 18.39 -1.46 2.64
C LYS A 85 18.44 -0.01 2.18
N VAL A 86 17.43 0.80 2.51
CA VAL A 86 17.35 2.20 2.08
C VAL A 86 17.21 3.14 3.27
N SER A 87 16.15 3.00 4.08
CA SER A 87 15.83 3.99 5.11
C SER A 87 16.90 4.08 6.21
N LYS A 88 17.32 2.93 6.75
CA LYS A 88 18.38 2.88 7.78
C LYS A 88 19.76 3.30 7.24
N PRO A 89 20.27 2.79 6.10
CA PRO A 89 21.57 3.20 5.56
C PRO A 89 21.66 4.69 5.23
N LEU A 90 20.58 5.27 4.71
CA LEU A 90 20.51 6.71 4.42
C LEU A 90 20.19 7.57 5.66
N LYS A 91 19.98 6.94 6.82
CA LYS A 91 19.61 7.59 8.09
C LYS A 91 18.40 8.52 7.92
N LEU A 92 17.40 8.04 7.20
CA LEU A 92 16.15 8.77 7.05
C LEU A 92 15.48 8.97 8.41
N TYR A 93 14.75 10.06 8.55
CA TYR A 93 14.03 10.34 9.78
C TYR A 93 12.97 9.27 10.00
N ALA A 94 12.83 8.78 11.23
CA ALA A 94 11.86 7.75 11.61
C ALA A 94 11.92 6.46 10.75
N ALA A 95 13.12 5.98 10.39
CA ALA A 95 13.29 4.76 9.62
C ALA A 95 12.57 3.55 10.25
N GLY A 96 11.56 3.01 9.53
CA GLY A 96 10.73 1.89 9.97
C GLY A 96 9.59 2.26 10.93
N GLN A 97 9.11 3.50 10.91
CA GLN A 97 8.10 4.02 11.84
C GLN A 97 6.88 3.11 12.01
N ASP A 98 6.27 2.66 10.92
CA ASP A 98 5.03 1.88 10.96
C ASP A 98 5.26 0.37 11.10
N LEU A 99 6.50 -0.09 11.30
CA LEU A 99 6.78 -1.50 11.58
C LEU A 99 6.73 -1.76 13.08
N LEU A 100 5.51 -1.71 13.64
CA LEU A 100 5.27 -1.73 15.09
C LEU A 100 5.54 -3.09 15.77
N VAL A 101 5.72 -4.14 14.98
CA VAL A 101 6.00 -5.49 15.45
C VAL A 101 7.14 -6.12 14.65
N GLU A 102 7.88 -7.04 15.28
CA GLU A 102 9.06 -7.65 14.64
C GLU A 102 8.69 -8.79 13.66
N ALA A 103 7.59 -9.50 13.93
CA ALA A 103 7.19 -10.71 13.23
C ALA A 103 5.81 -10.58 12.57
N PHE A 104 5.70 -11.06 11.33
CA PHE A 104 4.45 -11.12 10.57
C PHE A 104 3.49 -12.16 11.15
N SER A 105 2.22 -11.79 11.34
CA SER A 105 1.18 -12.63 11.96
C SER A 105 0.10 -13.12 10.99
N GLY A 106 0.35 -13.03 9.67
CA GLY A 106 -0.55 -13.51 8.62
C GLY A 106 -1.36 -12.42 7.91
N ASN A 107 -1.57 -11.26 8.53
CA ASN A 107 -2.03 -10.04 7.86
C ASN A 107 -1.40 -8.81 8.55
N VAL A 108 -1.38 -7.67 7.87
CA VAL A 108 -0.74 -6.44 8.42
C VAL A 108 -1.67 -5.59 9.30
N LYS A 109 -2.96 -5.97 9.46
CA LYS A 109 -3.92 -5.18 10.24
C LYS A 109 -3.51 -5.23 11.71
N GLY A 110 -3.33 -4.05 12.32
CA GLY A 110 -2.83 -3.93 13.70
C GLY A 110 -1.32 -4.08 13.85
N MET A 111 -0.57 -4.25 12.75
CA MET A 111 0.90 -4.27 12.75
C MET A 111 1.52 -2.90 12.42
N GLY A 112 0.69 -1.92 12.09
CA GLY A 112 1.06 -0.56 11.67
C GLY A 112 0.61 -0.21 10.26
N PRO A 113 0.90 -1.01 9.21
CA PRO A 113 0.51 -0.69 7.84
C PRO A 113 -1.01 -0.55 7.65
N GLY A 114 -1.40 0.43 6.84
CA GLY A 114 -2.78 0.64 6.40
C GLY A 114 -3.16 -0.27 5.24
N VAL A 115 -4.43 -0.65 5.16
CA VAL A 115 -4.96 -1.54 4.11
C VAL A 115 -6.32 -1.07 3.63
N ALA A 116 -6.50 -0.97 2.32
CA ALA A 116 -7.79 -0.85 1.65
C ALA A 116 -7.84 -1.85 0.49
N GLU A 117 -8.84 -2.72 0.49
CA GLU A 117 -8.91 -3.86 -0.42
C GLU A 117 -10.35 -4.16 -0.84
N MET A 118 -10.54 -4.64 -2.07
CA MET A 118 -11.83 -5.11 -2.57
C MET A 118 -11.63 -6.24 -3.59
N GLU A 119 -12.37 -7.34 -3.44
CA GLU A 119 -12.50 -8.38 -4.48
C GLU A 119 -13.77 -8.14 -5.31
N ILE A 120 -13.58 -7.98 -6.63
CA ILE A 120 -14.66 -7.66 -7.55
C ILE A 120 -14.70 -8.62 -8.74
N GLU A 121 -15.88 -8.70 -9.34
CA GLU A 121 -16.04 -9.20 -10.70
C GLU A 121 -15.76 -8.04 -11.67
N GLU A 122 -14.69 -8.14 -12.47
CA GLU A 122 -14.32 -7.06 -13.39
C GLU A 122 -15.42 -6.81 -14.42
N ARG A 123 -15.89 -5.55 -14.52
CA ARG A 123 -16.89 -5.15 -15.52
C ARG A 123 -16.25 -5.13 -16.91
N ARG A 124 -17.07 -4.93 -17.95
CA ARG A 124 -16.58 -4.73 -19.33
C ARG A 124 -15.54 -3.60 -19.45
N SER A 125 -15.67 -2.58 -18.60
CA SER A 125 -14.67 -1.53 -18.39
C SER A 125 -14.68 -1.22 -16.89
N GLU A 126 -13.51 -1.30 -16.27
CA GLU A 126 -13.35 -1.16 -14.82
C GLU A 126 -12.50 0.07 -14.46
N PRO A 127 -13.04 1.30 -14.59
CA PRO A 127 -12.34 2.49 -14.13
C PRO A 127 -12.35 2.53 -12.59
N ILE A 128 -11.16 2.72 -12.01
CA ILE A 128 -10.96 2.88 -10.57
C ILE A 128 -10.19 4.16 -10.26
N ILE A 129 -10.42 4.73 -9.08
CA ILE A 129 -9.66 5.85 -8.53
C ILE A 129 -9.13 5.45 -7.17
N VAL A 130 -7.84 5.66 -6.95
CA VAL A 130 -7.16 5.36 -5.69
C VAL A 130 -6.74 6.68 -5.04
N PHE A 131 -7.14 6.88 -3.79
CA PHE A 131 -6.79 8.05 -2.99
C PHE A 131 -5.81 7.64 -1.89
N ALA A 132 -4.78 8.46 -1.68
CA ALA A 132 -3.87 8.38 -0.54
C ALA A 132 -3.79 9.78 0.09
N ALA A 133 -3.68 9.84 1.42
CA ALA A 133 -3.54 11.08 2.16
C ALA A 133 -2.55 10.88 3.32
N ASP A 134 -1.83 11.95 3.62
CA ASP A 134 -0.86 12.04 4.71
C ASP A 134 -1.29 13.16 5.69
N LYS A 135 -0.86 13.06 6.95
CA LYS A 135 -1.13 13.99 8.06
C LYS A 135 -2.61 14.15 8.38
N THR A 136 -3.36 13.08 8.20
CA THR A 136 -4.78 12.99 8.58
C THR A 136 -5.13 11.58 9.05
N GLU A 137 -6.37 11.36 9.46
CA GLU A 137 -6.87 10.07 9.91
C GLU A 137 -7.90 9.50 8.93
N PRO A 138 -8.27 8.20 9.00
CA PRO A 138 -9.24 7.60 8.08
C PRO A 138 -10.57 8.34 8.01
N GLY A 139 -11.00 8.98 9.11
CA GLY A 139 -12.23 9.78 9.18
C GLY A 139 -12.26 11.00 8.25
N ALA A 140 -11.12 11.46 7.73
CA ALA A 140 -11.05 12.53 6.73
C ALA A 140 -11.85 12.21 5.46
N TRP A 141 -12.03 10.93 5.15
CA TRP A 141 -12.81 10.48 4.02
C TRP A 141 -14.33 10.49 4.26
N ASN A 142 -14.81 10.59 5.51
CA ASN A 142 -16.24 10.48 5.82
C ASN A 142 -17.09 11.49 5.04
N LEU A 143 -16.71 12.77 5.06
CA LEU A 143 -17.45 13.81 4.33
C LEU A 143 -17.36 13.64 2.81
N ILE A 144 -16.18 13.25 2.30
CA ILE A 144 -15.93 13.08 0.86
C ILE A 144 -16.75 11.90 0.33
N LEU A 145 -16.72 10.76 1.01
CA LEU A 145 -17.50 9.57 0.65
C LEU A 145 -19.01 9.84 0.77
N TYR A 146 -19.44 10.53 1.83
CA TYR A 146 -20.84 10.95 1.95
C TYR A 146 -21.28 11.78 0.74
N LYS A 147 -20.46 12.76 0.34
CA LYS A 147 -20.78 13.60 -0.83
C LYS A 147 -20.84 12.81 -2.13
N ILE A 148 -19.87 11.94 -2.39
CA ILE A 148 -19.82 11.13 -3.61
C ILE A 148 -21.04 10.20 -3.73
N PHE A 149 -21.47 9.59 -2.62
CA PHE A 149 -22.47 8.51 -2.65
C PHE A 149 -23.87 8.91 -2.20
N ALA A 150 -24.06 10.07 -1.56
CA ALA A 150 -25.35 10.44 -0.96
C ALA A 150 -25.77 11.92 -1.10
N ASP A 151 -24.87 12.84 -1.48
CA ASP A 151 -25.23 14.25 -1.65
C ASP A 151 -25.64 14.54 -3.11
N PRO A 152 -26.92 14.85 -3.39
CA PRO A 152 -27.38 15.16 -4.75
C PRO A 152 -26.86 16.52 -5.27
N TRP A 153 -26.17 17.30 -4.43
CA TRP A 153 -25.59 18.60 -4.78
C TRP A 153 -24.07 18.54 -5.02
N ASN A 154 -23.46 17.35 -5.01
CA ASN A 154 -22.04 17.17 -5.28
C ASN A 154 -21.70 17.14 -6.77
#